data_AF-A0A7X7A3B3-F1
#
_entry.id   AF-A0A7X7A3B3-F1
#
_cell.length_a   1.000
_cell.length_b   1.000
_cell.length_c   1.000
_cell.angle_alpha   90.00
_cell.angle_beta   90.00
_cell.angle_gamma   90.00
#
_symmetry.space_group_name_H-M   'P 1'
#
loop_
_entity.id
_entity.type
_entity.pdbx_description
1 polymer ?
#
loop_
_entity_poly.entity_id
_entity_poly.type
_entity_poly.pdbx_seq_one_letter_code
_entity_poly.pdbx_strand_id
1 'polypeptide(L)'
;SGIVAQATRIKKYSPAHFSVISGDDVMALPLIAIGGIGVISVIANALPGKLSKLVHFALDGKFSEAGELHTELIDLFKLLFKEGNPEGVKALLHIQGIIRQELRAPLYRISDALYNEIKAAYLKLK
;
A
#
# COMPACT_ATOMS: atom_id res chain seq x y z
N SER A 1 1.45 2.37 -12.70
CA SER A 1 0.67 2.94 -13.81
C SER A 1 -0.74 3.31 -13.40
N GLY A 2 -1.39 2.61 -12.46
CA GLY A 2 -2.72 3.01 -11.94
C GLY A 2 -3.88 2.80 -12.92
N ILE A 3 -3.64 2.20 -14.09
CA ILE A 3 -4.64 2.05 -15.15
C ILE A 3 -5.19 0.62 -15.10
N VAL A 4 -6.41 0.45 -14.55
CA VAL A 4 -7.07 -0.87 -14.46
C VAL A 4 -7.24 -1.50 -15.83
N ALA A 5 -7.67 -0.73 -16.84
CA ALA A 5 -7.86 -1.23 -18.20
C ALA A 5 -6.56 -1.81 -18.81
N GLN A 6 -5.40 -1.25 -18.47
CA GLN A 6 -4.12 -1.81 -18.88
C GLN A 6 -3.88 -3.16 -18.22
N ALA A 7 -4.12 -3.26 -16.91
CA ALA A 7 -3.97 -4.51 -16.18
C ALA A 7 -4.93 -5.61 -16.67
N THR A 8 -6.18 -5.26 -16.98
CA THR A 8 -7.16 -6.17 -17.60
C THR A 8 -6.66 -6.68 -18.95
N ARG A 9 -6.09 -5.81 -19.79
CA ARG A 9 -5.49 -6.24 -21.07
C ARG A 9 -4.33 -7.21 -20.85
N ILE A 10 -3.43 -6.90 -19.92
CA ILE A 10 -2.31 -7.80 -19.58
C ILE A 10 -2.86 -9.16 -19.15
N LYS A 11 -3.83 -9.21 -18.24
CA LYS A 11 -4.42 -10.47 -17.78
C LYS A 11 -5.13 -11.24 -18.90
N LYS A 12 -5.82 -10.55 -19.80
CA LYS A 12 -6.54 -11.14 -20.94
C LYS A 12 -5.60 -11.76 -21.99
N TYR A 13 -4.50 -11.09 -22.31
CA TYR A 13 -3.63 -11.47 -23.42
C TYR A 13 -2.37 -12.22 -22.99
N SER A 14 -2.11 -12.36 -21.69
CA SER A 14 -0.98 -13.14 -21.19
C SER A 14 -1.35 -14.63 -21.02
N PRO A 15 -0.37 -15.54 -21.09
CA PRO A 15 -0.58 -16.96 -20.80
C PRO A 15 -1.12 -17.20 -19.38
N ALA A 16 -1.76 -18.35 -19.16
CA ALA A 16 -2.35 -18.71 -17.86
C ALA A 16 -1.33 -18.73 -16.70
N HIS A 17 -0.06 -19.05 -16.98
CA HIS A 17 1.02 -19.06 -16.01
C HIS A 17 1.61 -17.66 -15.71
N PHE A 18 1.12 -16.62 -16.36
CA PHE A 18 1.58 -15.25 -16.13
C PHE A 18 0.78 -14.59 -15.00
N SER A 19 1.48 -14.21 -13.94
CA SER A 19 0.91 -13.56 -12.77
C SER A 19 0.92 -12.04 -12.93
N VAL A 20 -0.18 -11.41 -12.52
CA VAL A 20 -0.29 -9.94 -12.43
C VAL A 20 -0.35 -9.56 -10.95
N ILE A 21 0.57 -8.71 -10.51
CA ILE A 21 0.72 -8.30 -9.12
C ILE A 21 0.66 -6.77 -9.07
N SER A 22 -0.03 -6.21 -8.08
CA SER A 22 -0.11 -4.75 -7.93
C SER A 22 1.24 -4.21 -7.49
N GLY A 23 1.68 -3.09 -8.05
CA GLY A 23 2.82 -2.33 -7.54
C GLY A 23 2.42 -1.12 -6.69
N ASP A 24 1.12 -0.98 -6.41
CA ASP A 24 0.53 0.14 -5.68
C ASP A 24 -0.48 -0.41 -4.66
N ASP A 25 -0.32 0.00 -3.40
CA ASP A 25 -1.15 -0.46 -2.28
C ASP A 25 -2.63 -0.10 -2.46
N VAL A 26 -2.93 1.08 -3.04
CA VAL A 26 -4.30 1.50 -3.33
C VAL A 26 -4.93 0.59 -4.40
N MET A 27 -4.13 0.15 -5.37
CA MET A 27 -4.61 -0.66 -6.48
C MET A 27 -4.72 -2.15 -6.16
N ALA A 28 -4.26 -2.60 -4.99
CA ALA A 28 -4.26 -4.01 -4.62
C ALA A 28 -5.66 -4.65 -4.71
N LEU A 29 -6.66 -4.04 -4.07
CA LEU A 29 -8.03 -4.57 -4.04
C LEU A 29 -8.68 -4.59 -5.44
N PRO A 30 -8.71 -3.49 -6.22
CA PRO A 30 -9.24 -3.50 -7.58
C PRO A 30 -8.53 -4.50 -8.51
N LEU A 31 -7.23 -4.66 -8.36
CA LEU A 31 -6.45 -5.55 -9.22
C LEU A 31 -6.73 -7.02 -8.92
N ILE A 32 -6.84 -7.38 -7.63
CA ILE A 32 -7.21 -8.73 -7.22
C ILE A 32 -8.61 -9.08 -7.74
N ALA A 33 -9.56 -8.12 -7.68
CA ALA A 33 -10.92 -8.32 -8.20
C ALA A 33 -10.98 -8.65 -9.70
N ILE A 34 -9.95 -8.30 -10.49
CA ILE A 34 -9.85 -8.64 -11.92
C ILE A 34 -8.84 -9.76 -12.22
N GLY A 35 -8.47 -10.56 -11.22
CA GLY A 35 -7.61 -11.74 -11.36
C GLY A 35 -6.12 -11.48 -11.17
N GLY A 36 -5.74 -10.38 -10.52
CA GLY A 36 -4.41 -10.21 -9.93
C GLY A 36 -4.23 -11.10 -8.70
N ILE A 37 -2.98 -11.42 -8.36
CA ILE A 37 -2.67 -12.40 -7.30
C ILE A 37 -2.12 -11.79 -6.01
N GLY A 38 -2.07 -10.46 -5.90
CA GLY A 38 -1.54 -9.78 -4.71
C GLY A 38 -0.95 -8.41 -5.00
N VAL A 39 -0.02 -7.99 -4.13
CA VAL A 39 0.65 -6.69 -4.17
C VAL A 39 2.10 -6.78 -3.74
N ILE A 40 2.98 -6.06 -4.44
CA ILE A 40 4.32 -5.68 -3.99
C ILE A 40 4.16 -4.34 -3.29
N SER A 41 4.27 -4.35 -1.97
CA SER A 41 3.75 -3.29 -1.12
C SER A 41 4.81 -2.41 -0.48
N VAL A 42 4.48 -1.13 -0.32
CA VAL A 42 5.22 -0.21 0.54
C VAL A 42 4.71 -0.31 1.97
N ILE A 43 3.39 -0.22 2.20
CA ILE A 43 2.82 -0.20 3.56
C ILE A 43 3.12 -1.48 4.34
N ALA A 44 3.32 -2.62 3.66
CA ALA A 44 3.61 -3.91 4.28
C ALA A 44 4.85 -3.87 5.18
N ASN A 45 5.79 -2.94 4.92
CA ASN A 45 6.96 -2.77 5.80
C ASN A 45 6.55 -2.30 7.20
N ALA A 46 5.51 -1.46 7.32
CA ALA A 46 5.07 -0.88 8.58
C ALA A 46 3.81 -1.52 9.17
N LEU A 47 2.91 -2.03 8.32
CA LEU A 47 1.64 -2.65 8.71
C LEU A 47 1.41 -4.00 7.98
N PRO A 48 2.34 -4.98 8.12
CA PRO A 48 2.25 -6.25 7.39
C PRO A 48 0.96 -7.02 7.70
N GLY A 49 0.52 -7.03 8.96
CA GLY A 49 -0.68 -7.76 9.38
C GLY A 49 -1.97 -7.25 8.73
N LYS A 50 -2.19 -5.93 8.74
CA LYS A 50 -3.40 -5.32 8.13
C LYS A 50 -3.43 -5.54 6.62
N LEU A 51 -2.31 -5.31 5.93
CA LEU A 51 -2.27 -5.51 4.48
C LEU A 51 -2.42 -6.98 4.10
N SER A 52 -1.72 -7.89 4.80
CA SER A 52 -1.86 -9.32 4.55
C SER A 52 -3.32 -9.76 4.68
N LYS A 53 -4.01 -9.32 5.73
CA LYS A 53 -5.44 -9.60 5.94
C LYS A 53 -6.31 -9.07 4.81
N LEU A 54 -6.08 -7.84 4.36
CA LEU A 54 -6.79 -7.25 3.20
C LEU A 54 -6.60 -8.11 1.94
N VAL A 55 -5.35 -8.48 1.62
CA VAL A 55 -5.03 -9.28 0.43
C VAL A 55 -5.67 -10.66 0.50
N HIS A 56 -5.62 -11.33 1.66
CA HIS A 56 -6.24 -12.65 1.83
C HIS A 56 -7.76 -12.58 1.71
N PHE A 57 -8.41 -11.58 2.31
CA PHE A 57 -9.84 -11.38 2.10
C PHE A 57 -10.18 -11.16 0.63
N ALA A 58 -9.41 -10.36 -0.09
CA ALA A 58 -9.63 -10.15 -1.52
C ALA A 58 -9.44 -11.45 -2.34
N LEU A 59 -8.41 -12.24 -2.04
CA LEU A 59 -8.14 -13.51 -2.72
C LEU A 59 -9.19 -14.59 -2.40
N ASP A 60 -9.75 -14.58 -1.19
CA ASP A 60 -10.83 -15.46 -0.76
C ASP A 60 -12.21 -15.01 -1.27
N GLY A 61 -12.29 -13.91 -2.03
CA GLY A 61 -13.55 -13.34 -2.55
C GLY A 61 -14.38 -12.56 -1.51
N LYS A 62 -13.84 -12.32 -0.32
CA LYS A 62 -14.45 -11.55 0.78
C LYS A 62 -14.28 -10.05 0.56
N PHE A 63 -14.87 -9.54 -0.52
CA PHE A 63 -14.66 -8.16 -0.96
C PHE A 63 -15.27 -7.10 -0.04
N SER A 64 -16.28 -7.44 0.77
CA SER A 64 -16.84 -6.52 1.76
C SER A 64 -15.82 -6.22 2.85
N GLU A 65 -15.27 -7.27 3.47
CA GLU A 65 -14.27 -7.18 4.53
C GLU A 65 -12.93 -6.63 4.02
N ALA A 66 -12.56 -6.98 2.78
CA ALA A 66 -11.40 -6.39 2.12
C ALA A 66 -11.62 -4.89 1.86
N GLY A 67 -12.83 -4.49 1.47
CA GLY A 67 -13.23 -3.10 1.27
C GLY A 67 -13.15 -2.28 2.56
N GLU A 68 -13.65 -2.82 3.68
CA GLU A 68 -13.55 -2.17 4.99
C GLU A 68 -12.10 -1.88 5.38
N LEU A 69 -11.21 -2.89 5.29
CA LEU A 69 -9.78 -2.70 5.56
C LEU A 69 -9.11 -1.74 4.57
N HIS A 70 -9.51 -1.79 3.30
CA HIS A 70 -8.99 -0.89 2.28
C HIS A 70 -9.35 0.57 2.59
N THR A 71 -10.60 0.83 2.98
CA THR A 71 -11.06 2.15 3.40
C THR A 71 -10.40 2.60 4.70
N GLU A 72 -10.17 1.69 5.65
CA GLU A 72 -9.43 2.00 6.88
C GLU A 72 -7.99 2.46 6.58
N LEU A 73 -7.33 1.86 5.59
CA LEU A 73 -5.94 2.16 5.22
C LEU A 73 -5.77 3.30 4.21
N ILE A 74 -6.85 3.81 3.61
CA ILE A 74 -6.78 4.71 2.44
C ILE A 74 -6.00 6.00 2.72
N ASP A 75 -6.15 6.55 3.92
CA ASP A 75 -5.46 7.77 4.32
C ASP A 75 -3.95 7.54 4.39
N LEU A 76 -3.51 6.41 4.97
CA LEU A 76 -2.10 6.07 5.01
C LEU A 76 -1.55 5.79 3.61
N PHE A 77 -2.28 5.07 2.75
CA PHE A 77 -1.80 4.85 1.38
C PHE A 77 -1.48 6.16 0.67
N LYS A 78 -2.30 7.20 0.83
CA LYS A 78 -2.06 8.51 0.23
C LYS A 78 -0.91 9.25 0.92
N LEU A 79 -0.92 9.30 2.24
CA LEU A 79 0.07 10.06 3.01
C LEU A 79 1.50 9.52 2.81
N LEU A 80 1.66 8.19 2.74
CA LEU A 80 2.98 7.56 2.59
C LEU A 80 3.66 7.87 1.25
N PHE A 81 2.92 8.32 0.24
CA PHE A 81 3.45 8.68 -1.09
C PHE A 81 3.40 10.20 -1.37
N LYS A 82 2.86 11.01 -0.46
CA LYS A 82 2.59 12.45 -0.67
C LYS A 82 3.85 13.26 -0.98
N GLU A 83 4.99 12.90 -0.41
CA GLU A 83 6.30 13.54 -0.67
C GLU A 83 7.32 12.55 -1.27
N GLY A 84 6.84 11.45 -1.87
CA GLY A 84 7.69 10.42 -2.45
C GLY A 84 7.80 9.14 -1.61
N ASN A 85 8.53 8.17 -2.16
CA ASN A 85 8.80 6.87 -1.57
C ASN A 85 10.32 6.62 -1.71
N PRO A 86 11.06 6.24 -0.64
CA PRO A 86 10.61 5.67 0.64
C PRO A 86 10.49 6.61 1.85
N GLU A 87 10.45 7.93 1.65
CA GLU A 87 10.43 8.93 2.73
C GLU A 87 9.26 8.72 3.70
N GLY A 88 8.04 8.56 3.19
CA GLY A 88 6.83 8.41 4.01
C GLY A 88 6.81 7.11 4.82
N VAL A 89 7.13 5.96 4.22
CA VAL A 89 7.15 4.68 4.93
C VAL A 89 8.25 4.64 5.99
N LYS A 90 9.42 5.24 5.71
CA LYS A 90 10.48 5.36 6.71
C LYS A 90 10.07 6.27 7.87
N ALA A 91 9.32 7.33 7.60
CA ALA A 91 8.77 8.16 8.66
C ALA A 91 7.78 7.38 9.54
N LEU A 92 6.90 6.57 8.95
CA LEU A 92 5.99 5.70 9.71
C LEU A 92 6.74 4.67 10.57
N LEU A 93 7.76 4.01 10.02
CA LEU A 93 8.61 3.08 10.77
C LEU A 93 9.36 3.78 11.93
N HIS A 94 9.80 5.02 11.73
CA HIS A 94 10.39 5.83 12.78
C HIS A 94 9.35 6.23 13.85
N ILE A 95 8.13 6.62 13.46
CA ILE A 95 7.01 6.88 14.39
C ILE A 95 6.71 5.64 15.24
N GLN A 96 6.84 4.45 14.67
CA GLN A 96 6.70 3.17 15.36
C GLN A 96 7.91 2.80 16.25
N GLY A 97 9.01 3.57 16.19
CA GLY A 97 10.23 3.32 16.96
C GLY A 97 11.09 2.17 16.43
N ILE A 98 10.89 1.73 15.18
CA ILE A 98 11.56 0.55 14.60
C ILE A 98 12.93 0.94 14.01
N ILE A 99 13.02 2.11 13.39
CA ILE A 99 14.24 2.59 12.71
C ILE A 99 14.56 4.03 13.10
N ARG A 100 15.78 4.48 12.79
CA ARG A 100 16.11 5.91 12.72
C ARG A 100 15.59 6.51 11.41
N GLN A 101 15.17 7.77 11.43
CA GLN A 101 14.72 8.49 10.23
C GLN A 101 15.93 9.02 9.43
N GLU A 102 16.68 8.09 8.84
CA GLU A 102 17.86 8.38 8.02
C GLU A 102 17.60 7.99 6.56
N LEU A 103 17.91 8.93 5.67
CA LEU A 103 17.82 8.79 4.23
C LEU A 103 19.14 9.20 3.60
N ARG A 104 19.46 8.56 2.47
CA ARG A 104 20.64 8.89 1.68
C ARG A 104 20.24 9.86 0.58
N ALA A 105 21.00 10.94 0.42
CA ALA A 105 20.83 11.86 -0.68
C ALA A 105 20.75 11.12 -2.04
N PRO A 106 19.88 11.55 -2.98
CA PRO A 106 19.15 12.82 -2.98
C PRO A 106 17.85 12.84 -2.15
N LEU A 107 17.51 11.75 -1.47
CA LEU A 107 16.30 11.66 -0.63
C LEU A 107 16.49 12.47 0.67
N TYR A 108 15.40 13.07 1.15
CA TYR A 108 15.37 13.91 2.35
C TYR A 108 14.22 13.50 3.27
N ARG A 109 14.22 13.99 4.51
CA ARG A 109 13.10 13.74 5.42
C ARG A 109 11.85 14.45 4.89
N ILE A 110 10.69 13.79 5.00
CA ILE A 110 9.41 14.46 4.77
C ILE A 110 9.26 15.70 5.66
N SER A 111 8.40 16.62 5.25
CA SER A 111 8.04 17.79 6.04
C SER A 111 7.48 17.41 7.41
N ASP A 112 7.69 18.28 8.41
CA ASP A 112 7.12 18.09 9.76
C ASP A 112 5.59 18.05 9.72
N ALA A 113 4.96 18.76 8.78
CA ALA A 113 3.52 18.72 8.55
C ALA A 113 3.07 17.31 8.15
N LEU A 114 3.69 16.71 7.11
CA LEU A 114 3.36 15.35 6.68
C LEU A 114 3.70 14.31 7.75
N TYR A 115 4.80 14.49 8.48
CA TYR A 115 5.16 13.61 9.58
C TYR A 115 4.05 13.55 10.65
N ASN A 116 3.52 14.71 11.03
CA ASN A 116 2.42 14.79 12.00
C ASN A 116 1.10 14.24 11.45
N GLU A 117 0.80 14.45 10.16
CA GLU A 117 -0.37 13.84 9.49
C GLU A 117 -0.28 12.31 9.51
N ILE A 118 0.87 11.73 9.12
CA ILE A 118 1.12 10.28 9.16
C ILE A 118 0.96 9.75 10.60
N LYS A 119 1.54 10.45 11.58
CA LYS A 119 1.45 10.06 12.99
C LYS A 119 0.00 10.05 13.46
N ALA A 120 -0.77 11.09 13.16
CA ALA A 120 -2.17 11.18 13.54
C ALA A 120 -3.02 10.08 12.87
N ALA A 121 -2.82 9.82 11.58
CA ALA A 121 -3.50 8.75 10.85
C ALA A 121 -3.16 7.37 11.44
N TYR A 122 -1.88 7.11 11.73
CA TYR A 122 -1.46 5.84 12.34
C TYR A 122 -2.06 5.62 13.74
N LEU A 123 -2.17 6.67 14.56
CA LEU A 123 -2.76 6.55 15.89
C LEU A 123 -4.26 6.23 15.88
N LYS A 124 -4.99 6.62 14.83
CA LYS A 124 -6.41 6.26 14.65
C LYS A 124 -6.62 4.78 14.31
N LEU A 125 -5.57 4.08 13.88
CA LEU A 125 -5.61 2.65 13.54
C LEU A 125 -5.27 1.72 14.72
N LYS A 126 -4.86 2.29 15.85
CA LYS A 126 -4.63 1.58 17.11
C LYS A 126 -5.91 1.58 17.94
#